data_AF-A0A820L6W4-F1
#
_entry.id   AF-A0A820L6W4-F1
#
_cell.length_a   1.000
_cell.length_b   1.000
_cell.length_c   1.000
_cell.angle_alpha   90.00
_cell.angle_beta   90.00
_cell.angle_gamma   90.00
#
_symmetry.space_group_name_H-M   'P 1'
#
loop_
_entity.id
_entity.type
_entity.pdbx_description
1 polymer ?
#
loop_
_entity_poly.entity_id
_entity_poly.type
_entity_poly.pdbx_seq_one_letter_code
_entity_poly.pdbx_strand_id
1 'polypeptide(L)'
;TKSSVDIASKKEVLAVFYLDSPTEDLVKQIVQSSNKLTAAQVPEFVVLAATILKSYKARQDNNKDANDKIKEFQKAISKFLKNPAKDSSNVTTAVLAAYAQLGVYDDQVRTLAANDKAPLEVQYQALNTIRHICDDFIDDANQVKIRTDLQSLLLKILQNKSNKNAVRVWAFEALFTSFIYNPEEDDSTLGDNLEKALSEILDQPLNQVSFFQSKSKDLITGFFCVIE
;
A
#
# COMPACT_ATOMS: atom_id res chain seq x y z
N THR A 1 0.84 -55.35 25.83
CA THR A 1 -0.37 -54.64 25.36
C THR A 1 -0.19 -53.16 25.60
N LYS A 2 0.26 -52.43 24.58
CA LYS A 2 0.32 -50.97 24.58
C LYS A 2 -1.05 -50.45 24.15
N SER A 3 -1.64 -49.52 24.91
CA SER A 3 -2.23 -48.34 24.31
C SER A 3 -2.24 -47.21 25.33
N SER A 4 -1.55 -46.16 24.93
CA SER A 4 -1.16 -44.98 25.65
C SER A 4 -2.05 -43.81 25.24
N VAL A 5 -2.39 -43.00 26.25
CA VAL A 5 -2.53 -41.54 26.18
C VAL A 5 -3.81 -41.02 25.52
N ASP A 6 -4.82 -40.86 26.38
CA ASP A 6 -5.59 -39.61 26.47
C ASP A 6 -4.63 -38.42 26.46
N ILE A 7 -4.72 -37.58 25.43
CA ILE A 7 -4.78 -36.12 25.51
C ILE A 7 -5.41 -35.73 24.18
N ALA A 8 -6.64 -35.23 24.26
CA ALA A 8 -7.25 -34.43 23.23
C ALA A 8 -6.32 -33.25 22.92
N SER A 9 -5.41 -33.43 21.96
CA SER A 9 -4.58 -32.35 21.46
C SER A 9 -5.46 -31.45 20.62
N LYS A 10 -6.05 -30.46 21.30
CA LYS A 10 -6.33 -29.13 20.77
C LYS A 10 -5.04 -28.53 20.19
N LYS A 11 -4.60 -29.08 19.06
CA LYS A 11 -4.01 -28.27 18.02
C LYS A 11 -5.17 -28.04 17.08
N GLU A 12 -5.75 -26.86 17.18
CA GLU A 12 -6.30 -26.23 15.98
C GLU A 12 -5.24 -26.42 14.92
N VAL A 13 -5.51 -27.36 14.02
CA VAL A 13 -4.83 -27.45 12.75
C VAL A 13 -5.19 -26.12 12.11
N LEU A 14 -4.31 -25.13 12.30
CA LEU A 14 -4.16 -23.99 11.42
C LEU A 14 -4.08 -24.61 10.04
N ALA A 15 -5.25 -24.72 9.41
CA ALA A 15 -5.40 -25.26 8.09
C ALA A 15 -4.41 -24.46 7.25
N VAL A 16 -3.44 -25.16 6.68
CA VAL A 16 -2.60 -24.62 5.63
C VAL A 16 -3.57 -24.23 4.53
N PHE A 17 -3.97 -22.95 4.55
CA PHE A 17 -4.95 -22.41 3.62
C PHE A 17 -4.37 -22.59 2.23
N TYR A 18 -5.15 -23.16 1.33
CA TYR A 18 -4.94 -23.00 -0.10
C TYR A 18 -5.15 -21.52 -0.43
N LEU A 19 -4.17 -20.67 -0.09
CA LEU A 19 -4.14 -19.25 -0.45
C LEU A 19 -4.24 -19.06 -1.96
N ASP A 20 -3.83 -20.08 -2.71
CA ASP A 20 -3.98 -20.08 -4.15
C ASP A 20 -5.45 -20.03 -4.55
N SER A 21 -6.36 -20.78 -3.89
CA SER A 21 -7.75 -21.03 -4.33
C SER A 21 -8.80 -20.71 -3.26
N PRO A 22 -8.96 -19.45 -2.82
CA PRO A 22 -9.92 -19.11 -1.78
C PRO A 22 -11.37 -19.29 -2.25
N THR A 23 -12.20 -19.86 -1.38
CA THR A 23 -13.63 -20.10 -1.65
C THR A 23 -14.48 -18.85 -1.41
N GLU A 24 -15.64 -18.77 -2.05
CA GLU A 24 -16.61 -17.68 -1.82
C GLU A 24 -17.05 -17.61 -0.35
N ASP A 25 -17.25 -18.76 0.30
CA ASP A 25 -17.63 -18.82 1.73
C ASP A 25 -16.54 -18.26 2.64
N LEU A 26 -15.27 -18.56 2.36
CA LEU A 26 -14.14 -17.97 3.09
C LEU A 26 -14.12 -16.45 2.94
N VAL A 27 -14.31 -15.95 1.71
CA VAL A 27 -14.38 -14.51 1.45
C VAL A 27 -15.54 -13.85 2.19
N LYS A 28 -16.72 -14.47 2.20
CA LYS A 28 -17.88 -14.00 2.99
C LYS A 28 -17.55 -13.93 4.48
N GLN A 29 -16.91 -14.96 5.02
CA GLN A 29 -16.49 -14.97 6.44
C GLN A 29 -15.49 -13.86 6.75
N ILE A 30 -14.53 -13.61 5.87
CA ILE A 30 -13.55 -12.52 6.01
C ILE A 30 -14.26 -11.16 6.08
N VAL A 31 -15.17 -10.87 5.15
CA VAL A 31 -15.92 -9.61 5.10
C VAL A 31 -16.84 -9.46 6.32
N GLN A 32 -17.48 -10.54 6.78
CA GLN A 32 -18.30 -10.49 7.99
C GLN A 32 -17.45 -10.26 9.25
N SER A 33 -16.27 -10.87 9.32
CA SER A 33 -15.37 -10.77 10.46
C SER A 33 -14.72 -9.39 10.55
N SER A 34 -14.41 -8.75 9.41
CA SER A 34 -13.80 -7.42 9.36
C SER A 34 -14.65 -6.35 10.05
N ASN A 35 -15.98 -6.48 10.00
CA ASN A 35 -16.91 -5.57 10.66
C ASN A 35 -16.79 -5.58 12.20
N LYS A 36 -16.36 -6.70 12.78
CA LYS A 36 -16.28 -6.93 14.23
C LYS A 36 -14.85 -6.80 14.78
N LEU A 37 -13.88 -6.45 13.96
CA LEU A 37 -12.49 -6.32 14.40
C LEU A 37 -12.33 -5.27 15.49
N THR A 38 -11.54 -5.65 16.50
CA THR A 38 -10.94 -4.72 17.46
C THR A 38 -9.57 -4.27 16.97
N ALA A 39 -9.08 -3.12 17.44
CA ALA A 39 -7.77 -2.59 17.02
C ALA A 39 -6.61 -3.58 17.25
N ALA A 40 -6.66 -4.38 18.32
CA ALA A 40 -5.64 -5.38 18.61
C ALA A 40 -5.56 -6.51 17.58
N GLN A 41 -6.68 -6.84 16.93
CA GLN A 41 -6.76 -7.91 15.93
C GLN A 41 -6.39 -7.44 14.53
N VAL A 42 -6.38 -6.13 14.29
CA VAL A 42 -6.15 -5.56 12.95
C VAL A 42 -4.82 -6.00 12.36
N PRO A 43 -3.66 -5.87 13.05
CA PRO A 43 -2.35 -6.13 12.42
C PRO A 43 -2.20 -7.55 11.87
N GLU A 44 -2.75 -8.55 12.56
CA GLU A 44 -2.66 -9.96 12.16
C GLU A 44 -3.71 -10.34 11.11
N PHE A 45 -4.87 -9.68 11.12
CA PHE A 45 -6.00 -10.08 10.28
C PHE A 45 -6.00 -9.42 8.90
N VAL A 46 -5.82 -8.09 8.83
CA VAL A 46 -6.22 -7.34 7.63
C VAL A 46 -5.32 -7.58 6.42
N VAL A 47 -4.03 -7.82 6.63
CA VAL A 47 -3.08 -8.12 5.54
C VAL A 47 -3.32 -9.52 4.96
N LEU A 48 -3.58 -10.50 5.83
CA LEU A 48 -3.94 -11.85 5.40
C LEU A 48 -5.27 -11.84 4.63
N ALA A 49 -6.28 -11.13 5.16
CA ALA A 49 -7.56 -10.94 4.50
C ALA A 49 -7.40 -10.28 3.11
N ALA A 50 -6.58 -9.24 2.99
CA ALA A 50 -6.28 -8.58 1.72
C ALA A 50 -5.60 -9.54 0.73
N THR A 51 -4.68 -10.39 1.19
CA THR A 51 -4.03 -11.42 0.35
C THR A 51 -5.05 -12.41 -0.21
N ILE A 52 -5.97 -12.88 0.63
CA ILE A 52 -7.02 -13.81 0.24
C ILE A 52 -7.98 -13.15 -0.76
N LEU A 53 -8.41 -11.90 -0.50
CA LEU A 53 -9.29 -11.15 -1.38
C LEU A 53 -8.66 -10.86 -2.74
N LYS A 54 -7.37 -10.52 -2.79
CA LYS A 54 -6.61 -10.34 -4.04
C LYS A 54 -6.59 -11.64 -4.85
N SER A 55 -6.30 -12.75 -4.19
CA SER A 55 -6.25 -14.08 -4.83
C SER A 55 -7.63 -14.54 -5.32
N TYR A 56 -8.69 -14.21 -4.59
CA TYR A 56 -10.07 -14.44 -5.02
C TYR A 56 -10.42 -13.63 -6.27
N LYS A 57 -10.12 -12.32 -6.28
CA LYS A 57 -10.35 -11.44 -7.44
C LYS A 57 -9.65 -11.96 -8.70
N ALA A 58 -8.39 -12.36 -8.59
CA ALA A 58 -7.59 -12.83 -9.73
C ALA A 58 -8.18 -14.06 -10.45
N ARG A 59 -9.16 -14.75 -9.86
CA ARG A 59 -9.78 -15.97 -10.40
C ARG A 59 -11.19 -15.77 -10.93
N GLN A 60 -11.78 -14.59 -10.73
CA GLN A 60 -13.13 -14.34 -11.20
C GLN A 60 -13.10 -13.96 -12.69
N ASP A 61 -13.85 -14.70 -13.51
CA ASP A 61 -14.07 -14.34 -14.92
C ASP A 61 -14.73 -12.96 -15.06
N ASN A 62 -15.54 -12.59 -14.06
CA ASN A 62 -16.13 -11.27 -13.90
C ASN A 62 -15.81 -10.73 -12.49
N ASN A 63 -15.01 -9.67 -12.44
CA ASN A 63 -14.54 -9.07 -11.20
C ASN A 63 -15.62 -8.34 -10.38
N LYS A 64 -16.88 -8.26 -10.82
CA LYS A 64 -17.92 -7.50 -10.12
C LYS A 64 -18.12 -7.95 -8.67
N ASP A 65 -18.37 -9.23 -8.42
CA ASP A 65 -18.57 -9.76 -7.05
C ASP A 65 -17.34 -9.52 -6.18
N ALA A 66 -16.15 -9.87 -6.68
CA ALA A 66 -14.90 -9.66 -5.96
C ALA A 66 -14.66 -8.18 -5.62
N ASN A 67 -14.96 -7.27 -6.53
CA ASN A 67 -14.84 -5.82 -6.29
C ASN A 67 -15.83 -5.34 -5.23
N ASP A 68 -17.06 -5.85 -5.22
CA ASP A 68 -18.05 -5.53 -4.18
C ASP A 68 -17.57 -6.04 -2.80
N LYS A 69 -17.01 -7.26 -2.72
CA LYS A 69 -16.41 -7.78 -1.49
C LYS A 69 -15.21 -6.99 -1.00
N ILE A 70 -14.34 -6.54 -1.91
CA ILE A 70 -13.22 -5.67 -1.58
C ILE A 70 -13.71 -4.32 -1.03
N LYS A 71 -14.74 -3.72 -1.63
CA LYS A 71 -15.35 -2.47 -1.13
C LYS A 71 -15.99 -2.64 0.24
N GLU A 72 -16.71 -3.74 0.47
CA GLU A 72 -17.29 -4.06 1.78
C GLU A 72 -16.18 -4.21 2.85
N PHE A 73 -15.10 -4.93 2.52
CA PHE A 73 -13.94 -5.09 3.39
C PHE A 73 -13.24 -3.76 3.68
N GLN A 74 -12.97 -2.96 2.66
CA GLN A 74 -12.36 -1.63 2.77
C GLN A 74 -13.19 -0.74 3.71
N LYS A 75 -14.50 -0.67 3.49
CA LYS A 75 -15.41 0.12 4.33
C LYS A 75 -15.30 -0.28 5.81
N ALA A 76 -15.24 -1.58 6.10
CA ALA A 76 -15.14 -2.09 7.47
C ALA A 76 -13.85 -1.67 8.19
N ILE A 77 -12.72 -1.64 7.48
CA ILE A 77 -11.40 -1.34 8.08
C ILE A 77 -11.00 0.15 7.99
N SER A 78 -11.67 0.95 7.14
CA SER A 78 -11.45 2.40 7.00
C SER A 78 -11.50 3.18 8.33
N LYS A 79 -12.30 2.69 9.29
CA LYS A 79 -12.45 3.29 10.63
C LYS A 79 -11.12 3.42 11.39
N PHE A 80 -10.15 2.56 11.10
CA PHE A 80 -8.83 2.51 11.74
C PHE A 80 -7.80 3.47 11.10
N LEU A 81 -8.16 4.18 10.02
CA LEU A 81 -7.33 5.24 9.43
C LEU A 81 -7.68 6.64 9.97
N LYS A 82 -8.91 6.82 10.47
CA LYS A 82 -9.44 8.14 10.85
C LYS A 82 -8.86 8.71 12.14
N ASN A 83 -8.20 7.88 12.96
CA ASN A 83 -7.68 8.32 14.24
C ASN A 83 -6.30 7.70 14.56
N PRO A 84 -5.26 8.02 13.77
CA PRO A 84 -3.92 7.42 13.91
C PRO A 84 -3.22 7.76 15.23
N ALA A 85 -3.73 8.77 15.96
CA ALA A 85 -3.24 9.12 17.29
C ALA A 85 -3.85 8.25 18.40
N LYS A 86 -5.01 7.63 18.15
CA LYS A 86 -5.74 6.75 19.07
C LYS A 86 -5.43 5.28 18.81
N ASP A 87 -5.27 4.93 17.54
CA ASP A 87 -4.87 3.60 17.10
C ASP A 87 -3.33 3.57 16.97
N SER A 88 -2.68 2.51 17.43
CA SER A 88 -1.22 2.44 17.38
C SER A 88 -0.71 2.46 15.93
N SER A 89 0.53 2.94 15.71
CA SER A 89 1.17 2.97 14.38
C SER A 89 1.04 1.63 13.63
N ASN A 90 1.09 0.51 14.34
CA ASN A 90 0.96 -0.84 13.79
C ASN A 90 -0.42 -1.12 13.19
N VAL A 91 -1.49 -0.55 13.75
CA VAL A 91 -2.86 -0.69 13.23
C VAL A 91 -2.99 0.08 11.93
N THR A 92 -2.57 1.35 11.91
CA THR A 92 -2.61 2.19 10.72
C THR A 92 -1.77 1.61 9.59
N THR A 93 -0.54 1.19 9.87
CA THR A 93 0.36 0.58 8.87
C THR A 93 -0.20 -0.72 8.29
N ALA A 94 -0.85 -1.58 9.10
CA ALA A 94 -1.48 -2.79 8.61
C ALA A 94 -2.65 -2.51 7.66
N VAL A 95 -3.47 -1.51 7.96
CA VAL A 95 -4.60 -1.12 7.09
C VAL A 95 -4.09 -0.53 5.77
N LEU A 96 -3.06 0.33 5.82
CA LEU A 96 -2.43 0.88 4.62
C LEU A 96 -1.80 -0.21 3.75
N ALA A 97 -1.13 -1.19 4.36
CA ALA A 97 -0.58 -2.35 3.64
C ALA A 97 -1.70 -3.19 2.97
N ALA A 98 -2.82 -3.41 3.67
CA ALA A 98 -3.99 -4.08 3.09
C ALA A 98 -4.57 -3.29 1.91
N TYR A 99 -4.64 -1.96 2.01
CA TYR A 99 -5.11 -1.10 0.92
C TYR A 99 -4.17 -1.16 -0.29
N ALA A 100 -2.86 -1.12 -0.05
CA ALA A 100 -1.84 -1.24 -1.10
C ALA A 100 -1.97 -2.56 -1.86
N GLN A 101 -2.17 -3.66 -1.13
CA GLN A 101 -2.32 -4.98 -1.74
C GLN A 101 -3.57 -5.10 -2.63
N LEU A 102 -4.65 -4.43 -2.24
CA LEU A 102 -5.95 -4.46 -2.93
C LEU A 102 -6.10 -3.38 -4.01
N GLY A 103 -5.17 -2.43 -4.12
CA GLY A 103 -5.26 -1.32 -5.07
C GLY A 103 -6.43 -0.37 -4.77
N VAL A 104 -6.80 -0.20 -3.50
CA VAL A 104 -7.97 0.61 -3.12
C VAL A 104 -7.59 2.00 -2.60
N TYR A 105 -8.27 3.02 -3.12
CA TYR A 105 -8.08 4.42 -2.72
C TYR A 105 -9.04 4.86 -1.61
N ASP A 106 -8.54 5.71 -0.71
CA ASP A 106 -9.28 6.39 0.36
C ASP A 106 -8.59 7.74 0.64
N ASP A 107 -9.35 8.83 0.84
CA ASP A 107 -8.80 10.17 1.09
C ASP A 107 -7.90 10.23 2.35
N GLN A 108 -8.07 9.31 3.30
CA GLN A 108 -7.17 9.20 4.44
C GLN A 108 -5.75 8.79 4.04
N VAL A 109 -5.57 8.00 2.97
CA VAL A 109 -4.24 7.64 2.46
C VAL A 109 -3.49 8.91 2.04
N ARG A 110 -4.15 9.78 1.28
CA ARG A 110 -3.61 11.09 0.90
C ARG A 110 -3.28 11.95 2.11
N THR A 111 -4.18 12.01 3.09
CA THR A 111 -4.00 12.81 4.31
C THR A 111 -2.77 12.33 5.10
N LEU A 112 -2.58 11.02 5.21
CA LEU A 112 -1.44 10.42 5.92
C LEU A 112 -0.12 10.57 5.18
N ALA A 113 -0.12 10.44 3.85
CA ALA A 113 1.07 10.66 3.02
C ALA A 113 1.56 12.12 3.09
N ALA A 114 0.65 13.08 3.19
CA ALA A 114 0.96 14.51 3.28
C ALA A 114 1.37 14.98 4.69
N ASN A 115 1.21 14.14 5.72
CA ASN A 115 1.38 14.53 7.11
C ASN A 115 2.84 14.36 7.55
N ASP A 116 3.60 15.46 7.51
CA ASP A 116 5.00 15.54 7.93
C ASP A 116 5.24 15.14 9.40
N LYS A 117 4.21 15.21 10.24
CA LYS A 117 4.23 14.83 11.66
C LYS A 117 3.87 13.37 11.92
N ALA A 118 3.42 12.61 10.91
CA ALA A 118 3.13 11.20 11.08
C ALA A 118 4.42 10.38 11.31
N PRO A 119 4.36 9.25 12.03
CA PRO A 119 5.49 8.30 12.09
C PRO A 119 5.98 7.93 10.69
N LEU A 120 7.30 7.74 10.54
CA LEU A 120 7.91 7.47 9.23
C LEU A 120 7.34 6.21 8.57
N GLU A 121 7.03 5.19 9.37
CA GLU A 121 6.46 3.93 8.92
C GLU A 121 5.05 4.13 8.34
N VAL A 122 4.27 5.06 8.91
CA VAL A 122 2.94 5.41 8.42
C VAL A 122 3.05 6.18 7.10
N GLN A 123 3.98 7.15 7.02
CA GLN A 123 4.24 7.90 5.77
C GLN A 123 4.70 6.96 4.66
N TYR A 124 5.62 6.05 4.96
CA TYR A 124 6.08 5.01 4.02
C TYR A 124 4.91 4.18 3.50
N GLN A 125 4.10 3.61 4.40
CA GLN A 125 3.00 2.76 3.98
C GLN A 125 1.96 3.52 3.17
N ALA A 126 1.65 4.78 3.53
CA ALA A 126 0.71 5.61 2.78
C ALA A 126 1.22 5.91 1.35
N LEU A 127 2.51 6.26 1.21
CA LEU A 127 3.14 6.48 -0.10
C LEU A 127 3.23 5.20 -0.92
N ASN A 128 3.53 4.06 -0.28
CA ASN A 128 3.52 2.76 -0.97
C ASN A 128 2.10 2.35 -1.40
N THR A 129 1.06 2.65 -0.61
CA THR A 129 -0.34 2.47 -1.04
C THR A 129 -0.64 3.30 -2.29
N ILE A 130 -0.22 4.57 -2.34
CA ILE A 130 -0.38 5.42 -3.53
C ILE A 130 0.35 4.81 -4.73
N ARG A 131 1.60 4.35 -4.56
CA ARG A 131 2.36 3.68 -5.61
C ARG A 131 1.60 2.50 -6.21
N HIS A 132 0.99 1.66 -5.38
CA HIS A 132 0.20 0.51 -5.84
C HIS A 132 -1.09 0.92 -6.56
N ILE A 133 -1.75 2.00 -6.13
CA ILE A 133 -2.92 2.55 -6.85
C ILE A 133 -2.50 3.07 -8.24
N CYS A 134 -1.30 3.63 -8.36
CA CYS A 134 -0.74 4.13 -9.62
C CYS A 134 -0.25 3.02 -10.57
N ASP A 135 0.09 1.83 -10.05
CA ASP A 135 0.55 0.65 -10.81
C ASP A 135 -0.61 0.00 -11.61
N ASP A 136 -1.84 0.10 -11.12
CA ASP A 136 -3.00 -0.43 -11.85
C ASP A 136 -3.28 0.43 -13.11
N PHE A 137 -3.33 -0.22 -14.28
CA PHE A 137 -3.76 0.40 -15.54
C PHE A 137 -5.26 0.69 -15.44
N ILE A 138 -5.64 1.96 -15.58
CA ILE A 138 -7.05 2.35 -15.38
C ILE A 138 -7.55 3.21 -16.54
N ASP A 139 -8.67 2.76 -17.10
CA ASP A 139 -9.40 3.37 -18.22
C ASP A 139 -10.69 4.11 -17.76
N ASP A 140 -10.93 4.18 -16.44
CA ASP A 140 -12.09 4.86 -15.83
C ASP A 140 -11.77 6.33 -15.51
N ALA A 141 -12.55 7.27 -16.06
CA ALA A 141 -12.43 8.71 -15.86
C ALA A 141 -12.40 9.15 -14.38
N ASN A 142 -13.11 8.46 -13.48
CA ASN A 142 -13.05 8.79 -12.04
C ASN A 142 -11.69 8.44 -11.43
N GLN A 143 -11.05 7.38 -11.91
CA GLN A 143 -9.75 6.98 -11.43
C GLN A 143 -8.62 7.77 -12.09
N VAL A 144 -8.83 8.29 -13.30
CA VAL A 144 -7.95 9.32 -13.90
C VAL A 144 -7.87 10.54 -12.97
N LYS A 145 -9.02 11.10 -12.54
CA LYS A 145 -9.03 12.25 -11.62
C LYS A 145 -8.30 11.98 -10.31
N ILE A 146 -8.58 10.84 -9.66
CA ILE A 146 -7.92 10.45 -8.41
C ILE A 146 -6.39 10.41 -8.61
N ARG A 147 -5.92 9.88 -9.75
CA ARG A 147 -4.49 9.81 -10.05
C ARG A 147 -3.86 11.17 -10.30
N THR A 148 -4.49 12.06 -11.06
CA THR A 148 -3.98 13.44 -11.25
C THR A 148 -3.85 14.17 -9.92
N ASP A 149 -4.83 14.00 -9.02
CA ASP A 149 -4.78 14.55 -7.67
C ASP A 149 -3.62 13.95 -6.84
N LEU A 150 -3.35 12.65 -6.99
CA LEU A 150 -2.23 11.94 -6.36
C LEU A 150 -0.87 12.36 -6.95
N GLN A 151 -0.71 12.48 -8.26
CA GLN A 151 0.51 12.97 -8.91
C GLN A 151 0.86 14.38 -8.42
N SER A 152 -0.14 15.26 -8.37
CA SER A 152 0.01 16.62 -7.84
C SER A 152 0.42 16.64 -6.36
N LEU A 153 -0.10 15.70 -5.56
CA LEU A 153 0.31 15.53 -4.16
C LEU A 153 1.77 15.07 -4.06
N LEU A 154 2.14 14.02 -4.81
CA LEU A 154 3.46 13.43 -4.77
C LEU A 154 4.54 14.42 -5.21
N LEU A 155 4.27 15.21 -6.25
CA LEU A 155 5.14 16.28 -6.69
C LEU A 155 5.37 17.34 -5.59
N LYS A 156 4.30 17.73 -4.88
CA LYS A 156 4.41 18.66 -3.73
C LYS A 156 5.27 18.06 -2.60
N ILE A 157 5.10 16.77 -2.29
CA ILE A 157 5.90 16.08 -1.27
C ILE A 157 7.38 16.03 -1.69
N LEU A 158 7.65 15.75 -2.96
CA LEU A 158 8.99 15.69 -3.54
C LEU A 158 9.71 17.05 -3.51
N GLN A 159 9.00 18.13 -3.87
CA GLN A 159 9.52 19.50 -3.91
C GLN A 159 9.68 20.12 -2.52
N ASN A 160 8.95 19.64 -1.51
CA ASN A 160 9.04 20.18 -0.16
C ASN A 160 10.36 19.80 0.53
N LYS A 161 11.29 20.76 0.62
CA LYS A 161 12.61 20.60 1.26
C LYS A 161 12.55 20.38 2.78
N SER A 162 11.42 20.64 3.44
CA SER A 162 11.27 20.31 4.86
C SER A 162 11.02 18.82 5.10
N ASN A 163 10.61 18.07 4.07
CA ASN A 163 10.40 16.63 4.18
C ASN A 163 11.73 15.91 4.31
N LYS A 164 11.74 14.82 5.08
CA LYS A 164 12.89 13.91 5.17
C LYS A 164 13.21 13.34 3.77
N ASN A 165 14.49 13.16 3.46
CA ASN A 165 14.92 12.61 2.17
C ASN A 165 14.25 11.28 1.83
N ALA A 166 14.10 10.37 2.80
CA ALA A 166 13.40 9.10 2.59
C ALA A 166 11.95 9.29 2.08
N VAL A 167 11.22 10.24 2.66
CA VAL A 167 9.83 10.56 2.26
C VAL A 167 9.79 11.11 0.84
N ARG A 168 10.75 11.97 0.48
CA ARG A 168 10.89 12.52 -0.87
C ARG A 168 11.20 11.43 -1.89
N VAL A 169 12.08 10.47 -1.56
CA VAL A 169 12.40 9.32 -2.41
C VAL A 169 11.17 8.42 -2.64
N TRP A 170 10.42 8.07 -1.60
CA TRP A 170 9.20 7.26 -1.76
C TRP A 170 8.12 7.99 -2.58
N ALA A 171 8.01 9.31 -2.42
CA ALA A 171 7.11 10.10 -3.24
C ALA A 171 7.54 10.11 -4.72
N PHE A 172 8.84 10.19 -4.98
CA PHE A 172 9.39 10.05 -6.34
C PHE A 172 9.08 8.66 -6.93
N GLU A 173 9.31 7.57 -6.18
CA GLU A 173 9.01 6.20 -6.65
C GLU A 173 7.53 6.04 -7.04
N ALA A 174 6.62 6.54 -6.21
CA ALA A 174 5.19 6.52 -6.48
C ALA A 174 4.83 7.37 -7.71
N LEU A 175 5.42 8.57 -7.83
CA LEU A 175 5.15 9.48 -8.94
C LEU A 175 5.64 8.90 -10.26
N PHE A 176 6.86 8.36 -10.28
CA PHE A 176 7.44 7.72 -11.45
C PHE A 176 6.65 6.49 -11.89
N THR A 177 6.20 5.66 -10.95
CA THR A 177 5.30 4.51 -11.24
C THR A 177 4.02 4.98 -11.95
N SER A 178 3.44 6.09 -11.49
CA SER A 178 2.25 6.68 -12.11
C SER A 178 2.47 7.04 -13.58
N PHE A 179 3.63 7.63 -13.91
CA PHE A 179 3.96 8.03 -15.28
C PHE A 179 4.20 6.83 -16.22
N ILE A 180 4.77 5.73 -15.73
CA ILE A 180 5.02 4.52 -16.54
C ILE A 180 3.71 3.92 -17.04
N TYR A 181 2.77 3.69 -16.13
CA TYR A 181 1.57 2.92 -16.45
C TYR A 181 0.44 3.79 -17.00
N ASN A 182 0.50 5.11 -16.78
CA ASN A 182 -0.53 6.04 -17.18
C ASN A 182 0.13 7.36 -17.60
N PRO A 183 0.74 7.39 -18.80
CA PRO A 183 1.38 8.59 -19.32
C PRO A 183 0.35 9.73 -19.42
N GLU A 184 0.83 10.96 -19.28
CA GLU A 184 -0.02 12.13 -19.40
C GLU A 184 -0.59 12.26 -20.81
N GLU A 185 -1.83 12.75 -20.89
CA GLU A 185 -2.37 13.26 -22.15
C GLU A 185 -1.75 14.63 -22.44
N ASP A 186 -1.55 14.95 -23.72
CA ASP A 186 -0.69 16.02 -24.29
C ASP A 186 -0.82 17.45 -23.70
N ASP A 187 -1.84 17.73 -22.89
CA ASP A 187 -2.11 19.07 -22.30
C ASP A 187 -1.65 19.22 -20.84
N SER A 188 -0.97 18.23 -20.25
CA SER A 188 -0.53 18.29 -18.85
C SER A 188 0.85 18.94 -18.67
N THR A 189 0.99 19.77 -17.64
CA THR A 189 2.26 20.43 -17.25
C THR A 189 3.01 19.68 -16.15
N LEU A 190 2.49 18.54 -15.70
CA LEU A 190 3.05 17.77 -14.57
C LEU A 190 4.39 17.12 -14.95
N GLY A 191 4.57 16.66 -16.19
CA GLY A 191 5.86 16.20 -16.74
C GLY A 191 6.95 17.27 -16.65
N ASP A 192 6.69 18.48 -17.15
CA ASP A 192 7.62 19.62 -17.07
C ASP A 192 7.96 19.98 -15.62
N ASN A 193 6.94 19.95 -14.74
CA ASN A 193 7.12 20.25 -13.33
C ASN A 193 7.93 19.15 -12.60
N LEU A 194 7.82 17.89 -13.04
CA LEU A 194 8.65 16.80 -12.56
C LEU A 194 10.11 16.99 -13.00
N GLU A 195 10.35 17.29 -14.28
CA GLU A 195 11.71 17.53 -14.79
C GLU A 195 12.39 18.68 -14.02
N LYS A 196 11.64 19.76 -13.78
CA LYS A 196 12.10 20.86 -12.92
C LYS A 196 12.40 20.41 -11.49
N ALA A 197 11.50 19.65 -10.87
CA ALA A 197 11.69 19.14 -9.51
C ALA A 197 12.93 18.23 -9.40
N LEU A 198 13.18 17.40 -10.41
CA LEU A 198 14.35 16.52 -10.46
C LEU A 198 15.65 17.31 -10.65
N SER A 199 15.65 18.32 -11.51
CA SER A 199 16.78 19.24 -11.67
C SER A 199 17.14 19.91 -10.34
N GLU A 200 16.14 20.40 -9.61
CA GLU A 200 16.32 21.02 -8.28
C GLU A 200 16.77 20.03 -7.18
N ILE A 201 16.57 18.72 -7.38
CA ILE A 201 17.04 17.66 -6.49
C ILE A 201 18.48 17.27 -6.79
N LEU A 202 18.85 17.17 -8.07
CA LEU A 202 20.22 16.88 -8.51
C LEU A 202 21.21 17.96 -8.09
N ASP A 203 20.74 19.21 -7.95
CA ASP A 203 21.53 20.33 -7.42
C ASP A 203 21.74 20.27 -5.88
N GLN A 204 21.19 19.28 -5.18
CA GLN A 204 21.40 19.07 -3.74
C GLN A 204 22.56 18.09 -3.52
N PRO A 205 23.51 18.36 -2.60
CA PRO A 205 24.57 17.40 -2.31
C PRO A 205 23.96 16.08 -1.83
N LEU A 206 24.22 14.99 -2.57
CA LEU A 206 23.82 13.60 -2.28
C LEU A 206 24.52 13.01 -1.03
N ASN A 207 24.72 13.83 0.00
CA ASN A 207 25.39 13.43 1.22
C ASN A 207 24.39 12.79 2.19
N GLN A 208 24.63 11.49 2.45
CA GLN A 208 24.18 10.67 3.58
C GLN A 208 22.80 10.00 3.48
N VAL A 209 22.71 8.99 2.61
CA VAL A 209 21.95 7.76 2.94
C VAL A 209 22.97 6.69 3.37
N SER A 210 23.66 6.90 4.48
CA SER A 210 24.70 6.01 5.02
C SER A 210 24.28 5.26 6.29
N PHE A 211 23.02 4.82 6.39
CA PHE A 211 22.55 4.06 7.57
C PHE A 211 21.82 2.72 7.33
N PHE A 212 21.73 2.21 6.09
CA PHE A 212 21.11 0.90 5.82
C PHE A 212 22.00 -0.10 5.07
N GLN A 213 23.32 0.10 5.05
CA GLN A 213 24.24 -0.75 4.29
C GLN A 213 24.74 -2.03 4.99
N SER A 214 24.20 -2.45 6.14
CA SER A 214 24.76 -3.64 6.82
C SER A 214 23.98 -4.96 6.68
N LYS A 215 22.79 -5.02 6.04
CA LYS A 215 22.08 -6.32 5.90
C LYS A 215 21.38 -6.65 4.58
N SER A 216 21.52 -5.85 3.53
CA SER A 216 20.90 -6.16 2.22
C SER A 216 21.82 -5.78 1.06
N LYS A 217 23.02 -6.38 1.04
CA LYS A 217 24.02 -6.17 -0.01
C LYS A 217 23.61 -6.67 -1.40
N ASP A 218 22.44 -7.31 -1.54
CA ASP A 218 22.08 -7.98 -2.79
C ASP A 218 20.95 -7.28 -3.59
N LEU A 219 20.42 -6.13 -3.16
CA LEU A 219 19.33 -5.45 -3.89
C LEU A 219 19.64 -4.06 -4.46
N ILE A 220 20.71 -3.38 -4.03
CA ILE A 220 20.93 -1.96 -4.35
C ILE A 220 21.92 -1.75 -5.52
N THR A 221 22.58 -2.81 -5.99
CA THR A 221 23.61 -2.70 -7.05
C THR A 221 23.04 -2.42 -8.44
N GLY A 222 21.71 -2.35 -8.61
CA GLY A 222 21.07 -2.15 -9.92
C GLY A 222 20.67 -0.72 -10.29
N PHE A 223 20.70 0.25 -9.37
CA PHE A 223 20.00 1.53 -9.57
C PHE A 223 20.85 2.74 -9.99
N PHE A 224 22.17 2.59 -10.20
CA PHE A 224 23.07 3.71 -10.57
C PHE A 224 23.89 3.50 -11.86
N CYS A 225 23.40 2.73 -12.82
CA CYS A 225 24.07 2.56 -14.11
C CYS A 225 23.12 2.69 -15.30
N VAL A 226 22.56 3.88 -15.53
CA VAL A 226 22.26 4.40 -16.88
C VAL A 226 22.22 5.93 -16.83
N ILE A 227 23.39 6.58 -16.75
CA ILE A 227 23.63 7.89 -17.37
C ILE A 227 25.09 7.88 -17.83
N GLU A 228 25.30 7.42 -19.06
CA GLU A 228 26.42 7.82 -19.93
C GLU A 228 25.83 8.26 -21.26
#